data_AF-A0A257MNK7-F1
#
_entry.id   AF-A0A257MNK7-F1
#
_cell.length_a   1.000
_cell.length_b   1.000
_cell.length_c   1.000
_cell.angle_alpha   90.00
_cell.angle_beta   90.00
_cell.angle_gamma   90.00
#
_symmetry.space_group_name_H-M   'P 1'
#
loop_
_entity.id
_entity.type
_entity.pdbx_description
1 polymer ?
#
loop_
_entity_poly.entity_id
_entity_poly.type
_entity_poly.pdbx_seq_one_letter_code
_entity_poly.pdbx_strand_id
1 'polypeptide(L)'
;MKASSYRLGLICLLLYVLLIGAACAAESDEEDEDEITFRDFSLNIGDRVDLDDYQMELIEIQSLRDGLVVMRVSRVGGSLDEQRALLLDSPNNFDGGAEKGGVTITITDIFDEQSARVRLEYEQKLGTPRKRASDRPAAMPEKPELLVQKSFDRNEMHVGDEVKVTITI
;
A
#
# COMPACT_ATOMS: atom_id res chain seq x y z
N MET A 1 -0.28 -77.82 8.71
CA MET A 1 -0.42 -76.67 7.76
C MET A 1 -1.32 -75.61 8.37
N LYS A 2 -0.77 -74.60 9.07
CA LYS A 2 -1.57 -73.49 9.66
C LYS A 2 -0.73 -72.24 10.00
N ALA A 3 0.39 -72.02 9.29
CA ALA A 3 1.30 -70.90 9.55
C ALA A 3 1.22 -69.79 8.48
N SER A 4 0.53 -70.02 7.35
CA SER A 4 0.48 -69.09 6.22
C SER A 4 -0.54 -67.96 6.43
N SER A 5 -1.71 -68.26 6.97
CA SER A 5 -2.82 -67.30 7.10
C SER A 5 -2.54 -66.17 8.09
N TYR A 6 -1.78 -66.43 9.16
CA TYR A 6 -1.40 -65.40 10.14
C TYR A 6 -0.40 -64.39 9.58
N ARG A 7 0.52 -64.84 8.70
CA ARG A 7 1.48 -63.94 8.05
C ARG A 7 0.78 -63.01 7.06
N LEU A 8 -0.18 -63.54 6.29
CA LEU A 8 -0.98 -62.74 5.37
C LEU A 8 -1.86 -61.72 6.12
N GLY A 9 -2.50 -62.14 7.22
CA GLY A 9 -3.31 -61.26 8.05
C GLY A 9 -2.51 -60.12 8.69
N LEU A 10 -1.28 -60.40 9.10
CA LEU A 10 -0.39 -59.40 9.71
C LEU A 10 0.14 -58.40 8.66
N ILE A 11 0.42 -58.87 7.43
CA ILE A 11 0.76 -58.00 6.30
C ILE A 11 -0.43 -57.11 5.90
N CYS A 12 -1.64 -57.66 5.84
CA CYS A 12 -2.85 -56.89 5.55
C CYS A 12 -3.14 -55.84 6.64
N LEU A 13 -2.92 -56.17 7.91
CA LEU A 13 -3.10 -55.24 9.02
C LEU A 13 -2.06 -54.11 8.99
N LEU A 14 -0.80 -54.43 8.67
CA LEU A 14 0.25 -53.41 8.48
C LEU A 14 -0.06 -52.47 7.30
N LEU A 15 -0.53 -53.02 6.17
CA LEU A 15 -0.96 -52.21 5.02
C LEU A 15 -2.15 -51.31 5.37
N TYR A 16 -3.10 -51.81 6.16
CA TYR A 16 -4.27 -51.04 6.57
C TYR A 16 -3.90 -49.87 7.51
N VAL A 17 -3.00 -50.09 8.46
CA VAL A 17 -2.48 -49.03 9.35
C VAL A 17 -1.69 -47.99 8.53
N LEU A 18 -0.93 -48.42 7.52
CA LEU A 18 -0.16 -47.52 6.65
C LEU A 18 -1.08 -46.67 5.75
N LEU A 19 -2.19 -47.24 5.28
CA LEU A 19 -3.22 -46.54 4.50
C LEU A 19 -4.00 -45.50 5.33
N ILE A 20 -4.33 -45.82 6.59
CA ILE A 20 -4.98 -44.86 7.50
C ILE A 20 -4.01 -43.74 7.90
N GLY A 21 -2.74 -44.07 8.15
CA GLY A 21 -1.71 -43.06 8.44
C GLY A 21 -1.47 -42.09 7.27
N ALA A 22 -1.53 -42.57 6.03
CA ALA A 22 -1.43 -41.72 4.84
C ALA A 22 -2.70 -40.86 4.61
N ALA A 23 -3.88 -41.36 4.98
CA ALA A 23 -5.14 -40.60 4.89
C ALA A 23 -5.28 -39.52 5.99
N CYS A 24 -4.65 -39.71 7.15
CA CYS A 24 -4.63 -38.71 8.23
C CYS A 24 -3.47 -37.70 8.11
N ALA A 25 -2.43 -37.99 7.31
CA ALA A 25 -1.34 -37.07 7.01
C ALA A 25 -1.62 -36.18 5.78
N ALA A 26 -2.73 -36.43 5.08
CA ALA A 26 -3.36 -35.43 4.23
C ALA A 26 -4.20 -34.50 5.14
N GLU A 27 -3.55 -33.83 6.08
CA GLU A 27 -4.00 -32.50 6.44
C GLU A 27 -3.83 -31.72 5.14
N SER A 28 -4.94 -31.53 4.43
CA SER A 28 -5.03 -30.53 3.39
C SER A 28 -4.72 -29.19 4.06
N ASP A 29 -3.44 -28.84 4.13
CA ASP A 29 -2.97 -27.46 4.00
C ASP A 29 -3.43 -26.97 2.62
N GLU A 30 -4.74 -26.86 2.44
CA GLU A 30 -5.27 -25.73 1.71
C GLU A 30 -5.02 -24.57 2.67
N GLU A 31 -3.76 -24.09 2.71
CA GLU A 31 -3.50 -22.73 3.12
C GLU A 31 -4.41 -21.92 2.20
N ASP A 32 -5.53 -21.45 2.74
CA ASP A 32 -6.41 -20.49 2.08
C ASP A 32 -5.52 -19.29 1.75
N GLU A 33 -4.83 -19.32 0.59
CA GLU A 33 -4.07 -18.19 0.08
C GLU A 33 -5.06 -17.03 0.01
N ASP A 34 -4.93 -16.08 0.94
CA ASP A 34 -5.89 -15.01 1.09
C ASP A 34 -5.99 -14.25 -0.24
N GLU A 35 -7.11 -14.44 -0.94
CA GLU A 35 -7.28 -13.92 -2.29
C GLU A 35 -7.13 -12.40 -2.27
N ILE A 36 -6.18 -11.90 -3.06
CA ILE A 36 -5.97 -10.47 -3.24
C ILE A 36 -7.12 -9.93 -4.09
N THR A 37 -7.83 -8.95 -3.54
CA THR A 37 -8.90 -8.24 -4.21
C THR A 37 -8.57 -6.76 -4.35
N PHE A 38 -9.37 -6.03 -5.13
CA PHE A 38 -9.17 -4.60 -5.34
C PHE A 38 -10.48 -3.83 -5.34
N ARG A 39 -10.40 -2.54 -4.96
CA ARG A 39 -11.53 -1.62 -5.02
C ARG A 39 -11.09 -0.19 -5.30
N ASP A 40 -11.87 0.49 -6.13
CA ASP A 40 -11.62 1.88 -6.51
C ASP A 40 -12.46 2.85 -5.66
N PHE A 41 -11.85 3.96 -5.27
CA PHE A 41 -12.45 5.04 -4.48
C PHE A 41 -12.09 6.40 -5.07
N SER A 42 -13.08 7.27 -5.25
CA SER A 42 -12.83 8.69 -5.48
C SER A 42 -12.69 9.39 -4.14
N LEU A 43 -11.58 10.08 -3.90
CA LEU A 43 -11.26 10.79 -2.67
C LEU A 43 -11.09 12.28 -2.96
N ASN A 44 -11.64 13.13 -2.09
CA ASN A 44 -11.23 14.51 -1.99
C ASN A 44 -10.07 14.63 -0.98
N ILE A 45 -9.32 15.73 -1.02
CA ILE A 45 -8.34 16.04 0.03
C ILE A 45 -9.01 15.99 1.41
N GLY A 46 -8.38 15.23 2.32
CA GLY A 46 -8.86 14.94 3.67
C GLY A 46 -9.84 13.77 3.76
N ASP A 47 -10.38 13.26 2.64
CA ASP A 47 -11.13 12.00 2.66
C ASP A 47 -10.16 10.83 2.94
N ARG A 48 -10.68 9.80 3.59
CA ARG A 48 -9.91 8.58 3.87
C ARG A 48 -10.68 7.31 3.59
N VAL A 49 -9.96 6.22 3.39
CA VAL A 49 -10.49 4.86 3.35
C VAL A 49 -10.01 4.14 4.60
N ASP A 50 -10.95 3.58 5.35
CA ASP A 50 -10.68 2.72 6.50
C ASP A 50 -10.81 1.26 6.04
N LEU A 51 -9.79 0.43 6.29
CA LEU A 51 -9.76 -1.01 6.01
C LEU A 51 -9.08 -1.71 7.19
N ASP A 52 -9.83 -2.54 7.93
CA ASP A 52 -9.35 -3.11 9.19
C ASP A 52 -8.75 -2.00 10.10
N ASP A 53 -7.50 -2.14 10.53
CA ASP A 53 -6.79 -1.11 11.29
C ASP A 53 -6.10 -0.05 10.41
N TYR A 54 -6.11 -0.17 9.07
CA TYR A 54 -5.54 0.84 8.18
C TYR A 54 -6.43 2.06 8.00
N GLN A 55 -5.79 3.23 8.00
CA GLN A 55 -6.38 4.51 7.62
C GLN A 55 -5.55 5.10 6.48
N MET A 56 -6.17 5.25 5.31
CA MET A 56 -5.52 5.74 4.09
C MET A 56 -6.16 7.05 3.66
N GLU A 57 -5.48 8.16 3.89
CA GLU A 57 -5.99 9.52 3.69
C GLU A 57 -5.33 10.19 2.48
N LEU A 58 -6.13 10.84 1.65
CA LEU A 58 -5.63 11.73 0.60
C LEU A 58 -5.25 13.08 1.22
N ILE A 59 -3.97 13.41 1.21
CA ILE A 59 -3.47 14.62 1.89
C ILE A 59 -3.40 15.81 0.94
N GLU A 60 -2.92 15.60 -0.29
CA GLU A 60 -2.66 16.70 -1.23
C GLU A 60 -2.57 16.20 -2.68
N ILE A 61 -2.96 17.04 -3.63
CA ILE A 61 -2.59 16.89 -5.05
C ILE A 61 -1.44 17.87 -5.33
N GLN A 62 -0.21 17.36 -5.49
CA GLN A 62 0.97 18.22 -5.65
C GLN A 62 1.15 18.73 -7.08
N SER A 63 0.87 17.89 -8.08
CA SER A 63 0.97 18.28 -9.49
C SER A 63 0.00 17.48 -10.34
N LEU A 64 -0.97 18.18 -10.95
CA LEU A 64 -1.83 17.61 -11.98
C LEU A 64 -1.04 17.21 -13.22
N ARG A 65 -0.05 18.03 -13.59
CA ARG A 65 0.75 17.85 -14.80
C ARG A 65 1.64 16.62 -14.71
N ASP A 66 2.25 16.41 -13.55
CA ASP A 66 3.20 15.32 -13.33
C ASP A 66 2.53 14.09 -12.71
N GLY A 67 1.23 14.17 -12.38
CA GLY A 67 0.48 13.06 -11.80
C GLY A 67 0.90 12.73 -10.37
N LEU A 68 1.24 13.72 -9.55
CA LEU A 68 1.78 13.52 -8.20
C LEU A 68 0.75 13.82 -7.11
N VAL A 69 0.53 12.85 -6.23
CA VAL A 69 -0.47 12.88 -5.15
C VAL A 69 0.17 12.46 -3.84
N VAL A 70 -0.11 13.15 -2.74
CA VAL A 70 0.37 12.75 -1.40
C VAL A 70 -0.72 11.98 -0.68
N MET A 71 -0.38 10.77 -0.26
CA MET A 71 -1.22 9.94 0.60
C MET A 71 -0.55 9.75 1.95
N ARG A 72 -1.35 9.64 3.01
CA ARG A 72 -0.91 9.14 4.31
C ARG A 72 -1.56 7.79 4.57
N VAL A 73 -0.77 6.81 4.96
CA VAL A 73 -1.23 5.49 5.36
C VAL A 73 -0.75 5.23 6.78
N SER A 74 -1.69 5.00 7.69
CA SER A 74 -1.40 4.70 9.08
C SER A 74 -2.18 3.47 9.54
N ARG A 75 -1.74 2.87 10.65
CA ARG A 75 -2.47 1.82 11.37
C ARG A 75 -2.90 2.29 12.75
N VAL A 76 -4.10 1.93 13.16
CA VAL A 76 -4.57 2.07 14.54
C VAL A 76 -3.59 1.30 15.45
N GLY A 77 -3.15 1.93 16.53
CA GLY A 77 -2.10 1.38 17.40
C GLY A 77 -0.67 1.77 17.00
N GLY A 78 -0.47 2.46 15.86
CA GLY A 78 0.78 3.15 15.53
C GLY A 78 1.91 2.27 14.99
N SER A 79 1.60 1.03 14.56
CA SER A 79 2.58 0.14 13.90
C SER A 79 3.02 0.62 12.53
N LEU A 80 2.25 1.54 11.92
CA LEU A 80 2.52 2.18 10.64
C LEU A 80 2.02 3.62 10.68
N ASP A 81 2.83 4.56 10.20
CA ASP A 81 2.45 5.95 9.93
C ASP A 81 3.39 6.53 8.87
N GLU A 82 2.99 6.44 7.61
CA GLU A 82 3.77 6.87 6.46
C GLU A 82 3.01 7.92 5.64
N GLN A 83 3.71 8.98 5.24
CA GLN A 83 3.20 9.95 4.27
C GLN A 83 4.14 9.99 3.06
N ARG A 84 3.60 9.77 1.86
CA ARG A 84 4.41 9.63 0.64
C ARG A 84 3.72 10.25 -0.56
N ALA A 85 4.52 10.84 -1.46
CA ALA A 85 4.08 11.23 -2.79
C ALA A 85 4.05 9.99 -3.71
N LEU A 86 2.89 9.76 -4.33
CA LEU A 86 2.59 8.66 -5.24
C LEU A 86 2.42 9.21 -6.65
N LEU A 87 2.91 8.45 -7.62
CA LEU A 87 2.76 8.76 -9.04
C LEU A 87 1.50 8.09 -9.60
N LEU A 88 0.80 8.79 -10.50
CA LEU A 88 -0.30 8.27 -11.30
C LEU A 88 0.10 6.96 -12.00
N ASP A 89 -0.80 5.99 -11.98
CA ASP A 89 -0.66 4.65 -12.56
C ASP A 89 0.53 3.83 -12.04
N SER A 90 1.12 4.22 -10.91
CA SER A 90 2.18 3.46 -10.24
C SER A 90 1.67 2.81 -8.94
N PRO A 91 1.83 1.49 -8.77
CA PRO A 91 1.51 0.82 -7.52
C PRO A 91 2.51 1.18 -6.42
N ASN A 92 2.00 1.38 -5.21
CA ASN A 92 2.80 1.72 -4.03
C ASN A 92 2.42 0.82 -2.86
N ASN A 93 3.38 0.02 -2.41
CA ASN A 93 3.20 -0.94 -1.33
C ASN A 93 3.41 -0.26 0.03
N PHE A 94 2.48 -0.53 0.94
CA PHE A 94 2.56 -0.19 2.35
C PHE A 94 2.48 -1.47 3.18
N ASP A 95 3.31 -1.55 4.22
CA ASP A 95 3.43 -2.74 5.07
C ASP A 95 3.64 -4.05 4.28
N GLY A 96 4.56 -4.02 3.32
CA GLY A 96 4.86 -5.18 2.46
C GLY A 96 4.02 -5.29 1.19
N GLY A 97 2.89 -4.58 1.10
CA GLY A 97 1.97 -4.63 -0.05
C GLY A 97 0.91 -5.73 0.06
N ALA A 98 -0.06 -5.69 -0.84
CA ALA A 98 -1.22 -6.60 -0.81
C ALA A 98 -0.83 -8.09 -0.84
N GLU A 99 0.26 -8.45 -1.52
CA GLU A 99 0.79 -9.83 -1.59
C GLU A 99 1.44 -10.33 -0.29
N LYS A 100 1.58 -9.48 0.73
CA LYS A 100 2.29 -9.81 1.97
C LYS A 100 1.49 -9.46 3.23
N GLY A 101 0.16 -9.45 3.15
CA GLY A 101 -0.71 -9.02 4.25
C GLY A 101 -0.80 -7.50 4.45
N GLY A 102 -0.18 -6.74 3.56
CA GLY A 102 -0.21 -5.28 3.55
C GLY A 102 -1.31 -4.69 2.67
N VAL A 103 -1.10 -3.45 2.21
CA VAL A 103 -1.97 -2.82 1.21
C VAL A 103 -1.13 -2.23 0.08
N THR A 104 -1.67 -2.29 -1.13
CA THR A 104 -1.07 -1.62 -2.30
C THR A 104 -2.03 -0.56 -2.80
N ILE A 105 -1.51 0.65 -2.97
CA ILE A 105 -2.28 1.82 -3.38
C ILE A 105 -1.78 2.30 -4.75
N THR A 106 -2.70 2.47 -5.68
CA THR A 106 -2.43 3.02 -7.00
C THR A 106 -3.35 4.21 -7.25
N ILE A 107 -2.79 5.37 -7.61
CA ILE A 107 -3.59 6.48 -8.11
C ILE A 107 -3.96 6.16 -9.56
N THR A 108 -5.25 6.09 -9.89
CA THR A 108 -5.74 5.70 -11.23
C THR A 108 -6.37 6.85 -12.00
N ASP A 109 -6.56 8.00 -11.35
CA ASP A 109 -7.05 9.21 -11.98
C ASP A 109 -6.80 10.40 -11.06
N ILE A 110 -6.63 11.59 -11.62
CA ILE A 110 -6.64 12.85 -10.87
C ILE A 110 -7.61 13.77 -11.58
N PHE A 111 -8.72 14.09 -10.91
CA PHE A 111 -9.81 14.83 -11.53
C PHE A 111 -9.53 16.34 -11.56
N ASP A 112 -8.99 16.88 -10.47
CA ASP A 112 -8.67 18.29 -10.26
C ASP A 112 -7.67 18.47 -9.11
N GLU A 113 -7.34 19.71 -8.73
CA GLU A 113 -6.40 19.98 -7.63
C GLU A 113 -6.90 19.52 -6.24
N GLN A 114 -8.12 18.98 -6.13
CA GLN A 114 -8.76 18.63 -4.86
C GLN A 114 -9.15 17.15 -4.76
N SER A 115 -9.13 16.40 -5.86
CA SER A 115 -9.68 15.05 -5.88
C SER A 115 -8.97 14.11 -6.86
N ALA A 116 -8.90 12.84 -6.45
CA ALA A 116 -8.26 11.77 -7.21
C ALA A 116 -9.03 10.45 -7.05
N ARG A 117 -8.85 9.53 -8.00
CA ARG A 117 -9.31 8.15 -7.89
C ARG A 117 -8.15 7.26 -7.46
N VAL A 118 -8.40 6.45 -6.45
CA VAL A 118 -7.43 5.55 -5.85
C VAL A 118 -7.94 4.12 -5.96
N ARG A 119 -7.11 3.22 -6.47
CA ARG A 119 -7.29 1.78 -6.39
C ARG A 119 -6.56 1.26 -5.15
N LEU A 120 -7.29 0.54 -4.32
CA LEU A 120 -6.76 -0.16 -3.16
C LEU A 120 -6.78 -1.66 -3.43
N GLU A 121 -5.63 -2.29 -3.31
CA GLU A 121 -5.44 -3.74 -3.39
C GLU A 121 -5.10 -4.28 -1.99
N TYR A 122 -5.73 -5.39 -1.61
CA TYR A 122 -5.66 -5.94 -0.26
C TYR A 122 -6.15 -7.39 -0.21
N GLU A 123 -5.73 -8.13 0.80
CA GLU A 123 -6.22 -9.49 1.06
C GLU A 123 -7.66 -9.46 1.59
N GLN A 124 -8.51 -10.36 1.09
CA GLN A 124 -9.94 -10.38 1.44
C GLN A 124 -10.19 -10.50 2.95
N LYS A 125 -9.29 -11.13 3.70
CA LYS A 125 -9.37 -11.26 5.17
C LYS A 125 -9.35 -9.92 5.93
N LEU A 126 -8.82 -8.85 5.35
CA LEU A 126 -8.85 -7.50 5.93
C LEU A 126 -10.26 -6.87 5.90
N GLY A 127 -11.23 -7.56 5.29
CA GLY A 127 -12.63 -7.17 5.30
C GLY A 127 -12.97 -6.17 4.21
N THR A 128 -13.99 -5.34 4.46
CA THR A 128 -14.55 -4.44 3.43
C THR A 128 -14.12 -3.00 3.67
N PRO A 129 -13.38 -2.37 2.74
CA PRO A 129 -12.94 -0.99 2.88
C PRO A 129 -14.12 -0.01 2.83
N ARG A 130 -14.05 1.03 3.65
CA ARG A 130 -15.10 2.04 3.83
C ARG A 130 -14.52 3.44 3.64
N LYS A 131 -15.07 4.17 2.69
CA LYS A 131 -14.77 5.60 2.52
C LYS A 131 -15.38 6.40 3.68
N ARG A 132 -14.60 7.34 4.21
CA ARG A 132 -15.00 8.37 5.17
C ARG A 132 -14.73 9.73 4.55
N ALA A 133 -15.76 10.56 4.48
CA ALA A 133 -15.60 11.94 4.05
C ALA A 133 -14.87 12.74 5.14
N SER A 134 -14.07 13.72 4.74
CA SER A 134 -13.48 14.66 5.69
C SER A 134 -14.54 15.56 6.30
N ASP A 135 -14.50 15.73 7.62
CA ASP A 135 -15.22 16.82 8.29
C ASP A 135 -14.41 18.13 8.26
N ARG A 136 -13.15 18.07 7.81
CA ARG A 136 -12.28 19.24 7.70
C ARG A 136 -12.78 20.08 6.53
N PRO A 137 -12.99 21.40 6.71
CA PRO A 137 -13.18 22.29 5.57
C PRO A 137 -12.04 22.06 4.60
N ALA A 138 -12.30 22.08 3.28
CA ALA A 138 -11.28 22.10 2.25
C ALA A 138 -10.44 23.39 2.40
N ALA A 139 -9.59 23.40 3.42
CA ALA A 139 -8.64 24.44 3.65
C ALA A 139 -7.60 24.22 2.57
N MET A 140 -7.67 25.07 1.55
CA MET A 140 -6.62 25.21 0.55
C MET A 140 -5.31 25.26 1.32
N PRO A 141 -4.42 24.25 1.19
CA PRO A 141 -3.15 24.29 1.91
C PRO A 141 -2.51 25.62 1.53
N GLU A 142 -2.20 26.46 2.53
CA GLU A 142 -1.42 27.68 2.30
C GLU A 142 -0.10 27.22 1.70
N LYS A 143 -0.04 27.26 0.37
CA LYS A 143 1.16 26.94 -0.37
C LYS A 143 2.22 27.89 0.16
N PRO A 144 3.32 27.41 0.75
CA PRO A 144 4.37 28.31 1.18
C PRO A 144 4.85 29.07 -0.07
N GLU A 145 4.69 30.39 -0.07
CA GLU A 145 5.28 31.24 -1.09
C GLU A 145 6.80 31.21 -0.90
N LEU A 146 7.46 30.28 -1.59
CA LEU A 146 8.92 30.21 -1.64
C LEU A 146 9.42 31.37 -2.51
N LEU A 147 9.89 32.44 -1.85
CA LEU A 147 10.51 33.58 -2.51
C LEU A 147 12.01 33.31 -2.69
N VAL A 148 12.41 32.87 -3.88
CA VAL A 148 13.82 32.70 -4.22
C VAL A 148 14.46 34.07 -4.45
N GLN A 149 15.21 34.56 -3.46
CA GLN A 149 16.06 35.74 -3.63
C GLN A 149 17.45 35.30 -4.11
N LYS A 150 17.86 35.86 -5.24
CA LYS A 150 19.23 35.73 -5.76
C LYS A 150 19.94 37.05 -5.55
N SER A 151 20.98 37.06 -4.72
CA SER A 151 21.90 38.19 -4.62
C SER A 151 23.22 37.84 -5.31
N PHE A 152 23.78 38.83 -5.99
CA PHE A 152 25.14 38.79 -6.51
C PHE A 152 25.97 39.77 -5.68
N ASP A 153 27.20 39.38 -5.31
CA ASP A 153 28.08 40.25 -4.52
C ASP A 153 28.53 41.50 -5.31
N ARG A 154 28.34 41.54 -6.64
CA ARG A 154 28.68 42.66 -7.52
C ARG A 154 27.69 42.82 -8.67
N ASN A 155 27.39 44.07 -9.03
CA ASN A 155 26.42 44.46 -10.08
C ASN A 155 27.06 44.69 -11.47
N GLU A 156 28.39 44.68 -11.56
CA GLU A 156 29.14 44.82 -12.82
C GLU A 156 30.02 43.58 -12.99
N MET A 157 29.88 42.90 -14.13
CA MET A 157 30.57 41.64 -14.43
C MET A 157 31.39 41.79 -15.71
N HIS A 158 32.66 41.41 -15.67
CA HIS A 158 33.55 41.36 -16.83
C HIS A 158 33.88 39.90 -17.21
N VAL A 159 34.24 39.69 -18.48
CA VAL A 159 34.62 38.35 -18.97
C VAL A 159 35.91 37.91 -18.27
N GLY A 160 35.81 36.87 -17.43
CA GLY A 160 36.91 36.35 -16.61
C GLY A 160 36.69 36.50 -15.09
N ASP A 161 35.62 37.16 -14.66
CA ASP A 161 35.31 37.32 -13.23
C ASP A 161 34.71 36.04 -12.64
N GLU A 162 35.18 35.68 -11.44
CA GLU A 162 34.59 34.62 -10.63
C GLU A 162 33.50 35.22 -9.73
N VAL A 163 32.26 34.75 -9.88
CA VAL A 163 31.10 35.28 -9.14
C VAL A 163 30.55 34.21 -8.21
N LYS A 164 30.43 34.57 -6.93
CA LYS A 164 29.76 33.75 -5.92
C LYS A 164 28.27 34.07 -5.91
N VAL A 165 27.43 33.05 -6.05
CA VAL A 165 25.97 33.16 -5.96
C VAL A 165 25.52 32.52 -4.66
N THR A 166 24.74 33.25 -3.88
CA THR A 166 24.07 32.71 -2.69
C THR A 166 22.59 32.56 -2.99
N ILE A 167 22.07 31.35 -2.81
CA ILE A 167 20.65 31.05 -2.96
C ILE A 167 20.08 30.86 -1.55
N THR A 168 19.09 31.66 -1.19
CA THR A 168 18.31 31.50 0.04
C THR A 168 16.91 31.04 -0.36
N ILE A 169 16.42 29.99 0.30
CA ILE A 169 15.09 29.40 0.11
C ILE A 169 14.26 29.72 1.34
#